data_AF-A0A1I7JKN9-F1
#
_entry.id   AF-A0A1I7JKN9-F1
#
_cell.length_a   1.000
_cell.length_b   1.000
_cell.length_c   1.000
_cell.angle_alpha   90.00
_cell.angle_beta   90.00
_cell.angle_gamma   90.00
#
_symmetry.space_group_name_H-M   'P 1'
#
loop_
_entity.id
_entity.type
_entity.pdbx_description
1 polymer ?
#
loop_
_entity_poly.entity_id
_entity_poly.type
_entity_poly.pdbx_seq_one_letter_code
_entity_poly.pdbx_strand_id
1 'polypeptide(L)' 'MFAFRIRITMSDGSSGRCTGLFATACAAVRTVLSNFPGAVSVSAICLRGGA' A
#
# COMPACT_ATOMS: atom_id res chain seq x y z
N MET A 1 -4.29 -5.51 -14.31
CA MET A 1 -4.01 -5.55 -12.86
C MET A 1 -2.52 -5.30 -12.69
N PHE A 2 -2.11 -4.43 -11.76
CA PHE A 2 -0.71 -4.04 -11.60
C PHE A 2 -0.20 -4.48 -10.23
N ALA A 3 1.08 -4.83 -10.17
CA ALA A 3 1.75 -5.05 -8.91
C ALA A 3 2.01 -3.70 -8.24
N PHE A 4 1.58 -3.56 -6.99
CA PHE A 4 1.87 -2.41 -6.17
C PHE A 4 2.68 -2.85 -4.96
N ARG A 5 3.73 -2.09 -4.66
CA ARG A 5 4.44 -2.14 -3.39
C ARG A 5 3.84 -1.10 -2.48
N ILE A 6 3.24 -1.57 -1.41
CA ILE A 6 2.60 -0.74 -0.41
C ILE A 6 3.51 -0.64 0.81
N ARG A 7 3.67 0.58 1.31
CA ARG A 7 4.29 0.87 2.59
C ARG A 7 3.24 1.46 3.51
N ILE A 8 3.19 0.93 4.72
CA ILE A 8 2.25 1.29 5.77
C ILE A 8 3.09 1.83 6.92
N THR A 9 2.72 2.98 7.45
CA THR A 9 3.30 3.52 8.68
C THR A 9 2.18 3.64 9.70
N MET A 10 2.38 3.04 10.86
CA MET A 10 1.45 3.05 11.99
C MET A 10 1.75 4.24 12.90
N SER A 11 0.78 4.63 13.72
CA SER A 11 0.91 5.77 14.65
C SER A 11 2.02 5.58 15.69
N ASP A 12 2.30 4.33 16.04
CA ASP A 12 3.35 3.92 16.98
C ASP A 12 4.77 4.02 16.38
N GLY A 13 4.90 4.48 15.13
CA GLY A 13 6.18 4.57 14.41
C GLY A 13 6.61 3.25 13.73
N SER A 14 5.95 2.15 14.08
CA SER A 14 6.10 0.87 13.38
C SER A 14 5.72 1.00 11.90
N SER A 15 6.49 0.40 11.00
CA SER A 15 6.20 0.40 9.56
C SER A 15 6.14 -1.01 8.98
N GLY A 16 5.15 -1.23 8.12
CA GLY A 16 4.92 -2.46 7.39
C GLY A 16 5.12 -2.28 5.89
N ARG A 17 5.45 -3.37 5.19
CA ARG A 17 5.48 -3.40 3.73
C ARG A 17 4.73 -4.63 3.25
N CYS A 18 3.90 -4.44 2.25
CA CYS A 18 3.22 -5.53 1.56
C CYS A 18 3.24 -5.29 0.06
N THR A 19 3.17 -6.37 -0.71
CA THR A 19 3.02 -6.34 -2.16
C THR A 19 1.72 -7.02 -2.53
N GLY A 20 0.96 -6.40 -3.43
CA GLY A 20 -0.31 -6.95 -3.88
C GLY A 20 -0.63 -6.53 -5.30
N LEU A 21 -1.48 -7.32 -5.93
CA LEU A 21 -2.02 -7.04 -7.25
C LEU A 21 -3.31 -6.24 -7.08
N PHE A 22 -3.40 -5.07 -7.69
CA PHE A 22 -4.59 -4.22 -7.64
C PHE A 22 -4.93 -3.66 -9.01
N ALA A 23 -6.19 -3.28 -9.20
CA ALA A 23 -6.63 -2.61 -10.42
C ALA A 23 -6.03 -1.20 -10.52
N THR A 24 -5.97 -0.48 -9.40
CA THR A 24 -5.46 0.91 -9.31
C THR A 24 -4.75 1.15 -7.97
N ALA A 25 -3.92 2.20 -7.91
CA ALA A 25 -3.26 2.61 -6.68
C ALA A 25 -4.26 2.99 -5.58
N CYS A 26 -5.37 3.65 -5.95
CA CYS A 26 -6.41 4.05 -5.01
C CYS A 26 -7.11 2.83 -4.38
N ALA A 27 -7.39 1.78 -5.18
CA ALA A 27 -7.90 0.52 -4.65
C ALA A 27 -6.92 -0.13 -3.66
N ALA A 28 -5.62 -0.13 -3.99
CA ALA A 28 -4.57 -0.65 -3.10
C ALA A 28 -4.54 0.09 -1.75
N VAL A 29 -4.53 1.43 -1.77
CA VAL A 29 -4.52 2.25 -0.56
C VAL A 29 -5.79 2.05 0.27
N ARG A 30 -6.98 2.05 -0.36
CA ARG A 30 -8.25 1.85 0.35
C ARG A 30 -8.34 0.48 1.01
N THR A 31 -7.94 -0.58 0.31
CA THR A 31 -7.91 -1.93 0.90
C THR A 31 -6.96 -1.95 2.09
N VAL A 32 -5.78 -1.36 1.98
CA VAL A 32 -4.78 -1.36 3.06
C VAL A 32 -5.26 -0.55 4.27
N LEU A 33 -5.83 0.64 4.06
CA LEU A 33 -6.43 1.43 5.14
C LEU A 33 -7.57 0.69 5.84
N SER A 34 -8.38 -0.06 5.10
CA SER A 34 -9.46 -0.88 5.68
C SER A 34 -8.94 -2.05 6.50
N ASN A 35 -7.78 -2.62 6.16
CA ASN A 35 -7.17 -3.73 6.91
C ASN A 35 -6.35 -3.25 8.12
N PHE A 36 -5.83 -2.01 8.08
CA PHE A 36 -5.02 -1.43 9.14
C PHE A 36 -5.66 -0.12 9.67
N PRO A 37 -6.75 -0.23 10.44
CA PRO A 37 -7.38 0.93 11.09
C PRO A 37 -6.44 1.47 12.18
N GLY A 38 -5.63 2.47 11.83
CA GLY A 38 -4.54 2.98 12.67
C GLY A 38 -3.26 3.33 11.88
N ALA A 39 -3.22 3.02 10.59
CA ALA A 39 -2.15 3.52 9.72
C ALA A 39 -2.25 5.05 9.59
N VAL A 40 -1.16 5.75 9.91
CA VAL A 40 -1.03 7.21 9.74
C VAL A 40 -0.61 7.60 8.34
N SER A 41 0.07 6.69 7.63
CA SER A 41 0.47 6.91 6.25
C SER A 41 0.44 5.60 5.47
N VAL A 42 -0.13 5.64 4.28
CA VAL A 42 -0.13 4.52 3.34
C VAL A 42 0.32 5.04 1.98
N SER A 43 1.36 4.44 1.42
CA SER A 43 1.89 4.79 0.11
C SER A 43 1.91 3.55 -0.78
N ALA A 44 1.30 3.63 -1.96
CA ALA A 44 1.28 2.56 -2.95
C ALA A 44 2.10 2.97 -4.17
N ILE A 45 3.17 2.23 -4.45
CA ILE A 45 4.06 2.45 -5.59
C ILE A 45 3.80 1.35 -6.60
N CYS A 46 3.41 1.73 -7.82
CA CYS A 46 3.26 0.78 -8.91
C CYS A 46 4.63 0.20 -9.27
N LEU A 47 4.76 -1.12 -9.21
CA LEU A 47 5.96 -1.86 -9.62
C LEU A 47 5.94 -2.17 -11.13
N ARG A 48 5.27 -1.35 -11.94
CA ARG A 48 5.39 -1.46 -13.40
C ARG A 48 6.88 -1.33 -13.72
N GLY A 49 7.46 -2.41 -14.23
CA GLY A 49 8.88 -2.45 -14.58
C GLY A 49 9.24 -1.23 -15.38
N GLY A 50 10.37 -0.59 -15.04
CA GLY A 50 11.05 0.23 -16.01
C GLY A 50 11.19 -0.60 -17.28
N ALA A 51 10.70 -0.04 -18.39
CA ALA A 51 11.05 -0.53 -19.71
C ALA A 51 12.57 -0.39 -19.91
#